data_AF-A0A7S0HS00-F1
#
_entry.id   AF-A0A7S0HS00-F1
#
_cell.length_a   1.000
_cell.length_b   1.000
_cell.length_c   1.000
_cell.angle_alpha   90.00
_cell.angle_beta   90.00
_cell.angle_gamma   90.00
#
_symmetry.space_group_name_H-M   'P 1'
#
loop_
_entity.id
_entity.type
_entity.pdbx_description
1 polymer ?
#
loop_
_entity_poly.entity_id
_entity_poly.type
_entity_poly.pdbx_seq_one_letter_code
_entity_poly.pdbx_strand_id
1 'polypeptide(L)'
;MSLVAHILTILKVVSFVEGFTSLQICRSNELIRPEKTVKTHSSLLRTSMRGGGAHSKDVASGARLKFDERSLSFRELSFLEGLSEQVDVRRLDENSVFLSISAKEQSHAHLVSLGNIRCKKFLACSRQKLWWNLPHWGQSAHEIPPETQFLLMQLDEDTAESPRFAALFPVLSGPFRSCLTAQKDHDEMFARDESGDSR
;
A
#
# COMPACT_ATOMS: atom_id res chain seq x y z
N MET A 1 21.46 -6.13 20.27
CA MET A 1 20.40 -5.14 20.00
C MET A 1 20.21 -5.10 18.50
N SER A 2 19.16 -5.74 17.98
CA SER A 2 18.83 -5.67 16.55
C SER A 2 18.25 -4.28 16.28
N LEU A 3 18.86 -3.50 15.38
CA LEU A 3 18.30 -2.23 14.94
C LEU A 3 17.12 -2.56 14.02
N VAL A 4 15.90 -2.54 14.58
CA VAL A 4 14.69 -2.74 13.79
C VAL A 4 14.42 -1.43 13.05
N ALA A 5 14.83 -1.34 11.79
CA ALA A 5 14.33 -0.32 10.90
C ALA A 5 12.82 -0.58 10.70
N HIS A 6 11.98 0.18 11.39
CA HIS A 6 10.53 0.13 11.21
C HIS A 6 10.16 0.97 9.99
N ILE A 7 9.90 0.31 8.87
CA ILE A 7 9.54 0.98 7.61
C ILE A 7 8.08 0.68 7.30
N LEU A 8 7.31 1.68 6.87
CA LEU A 8 5.85 1.67 6.91
C LEU A 8 5.25 1.84 5.50
N THR A 9 4.75 0.77 4.91
CA THR A 9 3.90 0.86 3.71
C THR A 9 2.44 0.93 4.15
N ILE A 10 1.71 1.95 3.69
CA ILE A 10 0.26 2.05 3.94
C ILE A 10 -0.47 1.31 2.84
N LEU A 11 -1.32 0.36 3.23
CA LEU A 11 -2.29 -0.26 2.33
C LEU A 11 -3.70 0.17 2.75
N LYS A 12 -4.47 0.68 1.79
CA LYS A 12 -5.86 1.07 1.99
C LYS A 12 -6.74 0.51 0.88
N VAL A 13 -7.78 -0.21 1.28
CA VAL A 13 -8.85 -0.62 0.37
C VAL A 13 -9.86 0.51 0.25
N VAL A 14 -10.18 0.89 -0.98
CA VAL A 14 -11.14 1.92 -1.33
C VAL A 14 -12.12 1.34 -2.34
N SER A 15 -13.41 1.42 -2.01
CA SER A 15 -14.48 1.11 -2.96
C SER A 15 -14.94 2.38 -3.64
N PHE A 16 -15.10 2.33 -4.95
CA PHE A 16 -15.65 3.44 -5.73
C PHE A 16 -17.11 3.10 -6.01
N VAL A 17 -18.00 3.83 -5.35
CA VAL A 17 -19.42 3.92 -5.72
C VAL A 17 -19.60 5.19 -6.56
N GLU A 18 -20.65 5.24 -7.39
CA GLU A 18 -21.04 6.46 -8.11
C GLU A 18 -21.01 7.67 -7.16
N GLY A 19 -20.33 8.76 -7.58
CA GLY A 19 -20.14 9.96 -6.76
C GLY A 19 -18.79 10.07 -6.02
N PHE A 20 -17.86 9.12 -6.22
CA PHE A 20 -16.47 9.30 -5.79
C PHE A 20 -15.82 10.47 -6.54
N THR A 21 -15.37 11.49 -5.82
CA THR A 21 -14.79 12.69 -6.44
C THR A 21 -13.28 12.81 -6.29
N SER A 22 -12.66 12.23 -5.24
CA SER A 22 -11.22 12.37 -5.02
C SER A 22 -10.66 11.44 -3.94
N LEU A 23 -9.43 10.93 -4.15
CA LEU A 23 -8.57 10.36 -3.11
C LEU A 23 -7.57 11.45 -2.68
N GLN A 24 -7.65 11.92 -1.43
CA GLN A 24 -6.69 12.87 -0.90
C GLN A 24 -5.67 12.15 0.00
N ILE A 25 -4.40 12.30 -0.35
CA ILE A 25 -3.26 11.88 0.48
C ILE A 25 -2.81 13.11 1.27
N CYS A 26 -3.11 13.18 2.56
CA CYS A 26 -2.58 14.24 3.41
C CYS A 26 -1.18 13.81 3.87
N ARG A 27 -0.13 14.40 3.28
CA ARG A 27 1.21 14.31 3.86
C ARG A 27 1.22 15.08 5.19
N SER A 28 1.39 14.39 6.32
CA SER A 28 1.85 15.06 7.53
C SER A 28 3.34 15.30 7.42
N ASN A 29 3.81 16.53 7.64
CA ASN A 29 5.23 16.84 7.77
C ASN A 29 5.85 16.31 9.09
N GLU A 30 5.07 15.65 9.93
CA GLU A 30 5.57 14.98 11.12
C GLU A 30 6.20 13.64 10.74
N LEU A 31 7.49 13.49 11.04
CA LEU A 31 8.22 12.22 10.96
C LEU A 31 7.43 11.14 11.71
N ILE A 32 7.02 10.07 11.04
CA ILE A 32 6.42 8.92 11.71
C ILE A 32 7.53 8.26 12.53
N ARG A 33 7.59 8.55 13.84
CA ARG A 33 8.60 7.98 14.73
C ARG A 33 8.12 6.63 15.24
N PRO A 34 8.95 5.57 15.17
CA PRO A 34 8.53 4.22 15.57
C PRO A 34 8.21 4.09 17.07
N GLU A 35 8.79 4.92 17.92
CA GLU A 35 8.65 4.84 19.38
C GLU A 35 7.55 5.73 19.98
N LYS A 36 6.99 6.65 19.19
CA LYS A 36 5.80 7.39 19.61
C LYS A 36 4.62 6.67 19.01
N THR A 37 3.65 6.28 19.85
CA THR A 37 2.29 5.92 19.44
C THR A 37 1.93 6.80 18.25
N VAL A 38 1.81 6.19 17.06
CA VAL A 38 1.31 6.88 15.87
C VAL A 38 -0.03 7.43 16.31
N LYS A 39 -0.08 8.70 16.73
CA LYS A 39 -1.34 9.36 17.06
C LYS A 39 -2.12 9.21 15.78
N THR A 40 -3.19 8.45 15.86
CA THR A 40 -3.89 7.81 14.76
C THR A 40 -4.33 8.90 13.79
N HIS A 41 -3.50 9.20 12.80
CA HIS A 41 -3.87 10.12 11.74
C HIS A 41 -4.69 9.33 10.74
N SER A 42 -5.94 9.04 11.11
CA SER A 42 -7.02 8.64 10.19
C SER A 42 -7.20 9.63 9.03
N SER A 43 -6.50 10.77 9.07
CA SER A 43 -6.41 11.79 8.04
C SER A 43 -5.42 11.51 6.89
N LEU A 44 -4.51 10.53 6.97
CA LEU A 44 -3.48 10.33 5.93
C LEU A 44 -4.06 10.01 4.55
N LEU A 45 -5.20 9.32 4.50
CA LEU A 45 -5.94 9.00 3.29
C LEU A 45 -7.43 9.25 3.52
N ARG A 46 -7.94 10.36 3.01
CA ARG A 46 -9.37 10.70 3.07
C ARG A 46 -10.00 10.46 1.70
N THR A 47 -11.06 9.66 1.70
CA THR A 47 -11.95 9.50 0.55
C THR A 47 -13.13 10.44 0.76
N SER A 48 -13.42 11.31 -0.21
CA SER A 48 -14.59 12.21 -0.17
C SER A 48 -15.55 11.87 -1.29
N MET A 49 -16.84 11.79 -0.96
CA MET A 49 -17.95 11.61 -1.91
C MET A 49 -18.80 12.90 -1.96
N ARG A 50 -19.31 13.29 -3.13
CA ARG A 50 -20.27 14.42 -3.26
C ARG A 50 -21.70 13.87 -3.22
N GLY A 51 -22.50 14.40 -2.30
CA GLY A 51 -23.93 14.03 -2.15
C GLY A 51 -24.20 13.43 -0.77
N GLY A 52 -25.11 14.06 -0.02
CA GLY A 52 -25.45 13.62 1.33
C GLY A 52 -26.08 12.23 1.35
N GLY A 53 -25.73 11.45 2.38
CA GLY A 53 -26.60 10.37 2.89
C GLY A 53 -26.42 8.96 2.31
N ALA A 54 -25.45 8.71 1.42
CA ALA A 54 -25.09 7.32 1.11
C ALA A 54 -23.88 6.93 1.97
N HIS A 55 -24.13 6.27 3.10
CA HIS A 55 -23.11 5.44 3.74
C HIS A 55 -22.50 4.55 2.64
N SER A 56 -21.17 4.51 2.52
CA SER A 56 -20.51 3.54 1.65
C SER A 56 -21.18 2.17 1.90
N LYS A 57 -21.69 1.51 0.86
CA LYS A 57 -22.41 0.23 0.99
C LYS A 57 -21.58 -0.80 1.79
N ASP A 58 -20.25 -0.66 1.80
CA ASP A 58 -19.31 -1.46 2.59
C ASP A 58 -19.38 -1.23 4.11
N VAL A 59 -19.60 0.01 4.54
CA VAL A 59 -19.79 0.37 5.96
C VAL A 59 -21.13 -0.19 6.45
N ALA A 60 -22.15 -0.19 5.59
CA ALA A 60 -23.43 -0.83 5.88
C ALA A 60 -23.36 -2.37 5.87
N SER A 61 -22.45 -2.97 5.09
CA SER A 61 -22.25 -4.43 5.03
C SER A 61 -21.26 -4.99 6.07
N GLY A 62 -20.60 -4.14 6.86
CA GLY A 62 -19.55 -4.54 7.82
C GLY A 62 -18.31 -5.17 7.16
N ALA A 63 -18.09 -4.91 5.87
CA ALA A 63 -16.96 -5.47 5.14
C ALA A 63 -15.68 -4.76 5.60
N ARG A 64 -14.74 -5.55 6.14
CA ARG A 64 -13.45 -5.07 6.63
C ARG A 64 -12.31 -5.80 5.94
N LEU A 65 -11.17 -5.13 5.86
CA LEU A 65 -9.91 -5.76 5.53
C LEU A 65 -9.64 -6.88 6.55
N LYS A 66 -9.21 -8.04 6.07
CA LYS A 66 -8.83 -9.20 6.88
C LYS A 66 -7.36 -9.49 6.62
N PHE A 67 -6.68 -9.98 7.66
CA PHE A 67 -5.32 -10.47 7.58
C PHE A 67 -5.32 -11.84 8.25
N ASP A 68 -5.01 -12.87 7.46
CA ASP A 68 -4.94 -14.26 7.91
C ASP A 68 -3.93 -15.02 7.03
N GLU A 69 -3.27 -16.04 7.57
CA GLU A 69 -2.33 -16.89 6.82
C GLU A 69 -1.34 -16.11 5.91
N ARG A 70 -0.75 -15.03 6.44
CA ARG A 70 0.17 -14.14 5.68
C ARG A 70 -0.46 -13.52 4.42
N SER A 71 -1.77 -13.41 4.36
CA SER A 71 -2.51 -12.89 3.21
C SER A 71 -3.50 -11.79 3.62
N LEU A 72 -3.65 -10.79 2.77
CA LEU A 72 -4.64 -9.74 2.91
C LEU A 72 -5.81 -9.98 1.98
N SER A 73 -7.00 -9.92 2.57
CA SER A 73 -8.25 -10.10 1.85
C SER A 73 -9.28 -9.05 2.22
N PHE A 74 -10.12 -8.69 1.27
CA PHE A 74 -11.27 -7.83 1.50
C PHE A 74 -12.53 -8.56 1.05
N ARG A 75 -13.45 -8.80 1.99
CA ARG A 75 -14.57 -9.76 1.82
C ARG A 75 -14.04 -11.18 1.56
N GLU A 76 -14.27 -11.70 0.37
CA GLU A 76 -13.83 -13.02 -0.12
C GLU A 76 -12.68 -12.91 -1.15
N LEU A 77 -12.20 -11.69 -1.41
CA LEU A 77 -11.16 -11.42 -2.40
C LEU A 77 -9.81 -11.31 -1.70
N SER A 78 -8.98 -12.33 -1.83
CA SER A 78 -7.55 -12.26 -1.52
C SER A 78 -6.83 -11.45 -2.59
N PHE A 79 -5.97 -10.52 -2.18
CA PHE A 79 -5.29 -9.62 -3.13
C PHE A 79 -3.79 -9.42 -2.88
N LEU A 80 -3.31 -9.82 -1.71
CA LEU A 80 -1.89 -9.87 -1.40
C LEU A 80 -1.63 -11.16 -0.61
N GLU A 81 -0.86 -12.08 -1.18
CA GLU A 81 -0.70 -13.45 -0.68
C GLU A 81 0.77 -13.74 -0.36
N GLY A 82 1.02 -14.50 0.69
CA GLY A 82 2.39 -14.94 1.00
C GLY A 82 3.30 -13.81 1.48
N LEU A 83 2.80 -12.91 2.33
CA LEU A 83 3.63 -11.90 2.99
C LEU A 83 4.83 -12.55 3.68
N SER A 84 6.02 -12.02 3.40
CA SER A 84 7.27 -12.43 4.05
C SER A 84 7.16 -12.37 5.58
N GLU A 85 7.93 -13.21 6.27
CA GLU A 85 8.04 -13.18 7.73
C GLU A 85 8.55 -11.83 8.26
N GLN A 86 9.26 -11.07 7.43
CA GLN A 86 9.77 -9.75 7.75
C GLN A 86 8.67 -8.67 7.78
N VAL A 87 7.46 -8.98 7.31
CA VAL A 87 6.34 -8.03 7.24
C VAL A 87 5.37 -8.27 8.39
N ASP A 88 5.24 -7.26 9.24
CA ASP A 88 4.24 -7.16 10.28
C ASP A 88 3.05 -6.32 9.80
N VAL A 89 1.82 -6.80 10.01
CA VAL A 89 0.60 -6.07 9.63
C VAL A 89 -0.01 -5.41 10.86
N ARG A 90 -0.17 -4.09 10.83
CA ARG A 90 -0.83 -3.32 11.89
C ARG A 90 -2.08 -2.65 11.35
N ARG A 91 -3.23 -2.91 11.97
CA ARG A 91 -4.50 -2.28 11.58
C ARG A 91 -4.49 -0.78 11.91
N LEU A 92 -4.88 0.03 10.93
CA LEU A 92 -5.09 1.48 11.09
C LEU A 92 -6.58 1.79 11.26
N ASP A 93 -7.41 1.27 10.35
CA ASP A 93 -8.87 1.34 10.40
C ASP A 93 -9.49 0.07 9.81
N GLU A 94 -10.81 0.05 9.59
CA GLU A 94 -11.52 -1.12 9.05
C GLU A 94 -11.01 -1.56 7.67
N ASN A 95 -10.51 -0.60 6.86
CA ASN A 95 -10.13 -0.82 5.46
C ASN A 95 -8.66 -0.50 5.18
N SER A 96 -7.87 -0.18 6.21
CA SER A 96 -6.49 0.26 6.07
C SER A 96 -5.58 -0.43 7.08
N VAL A 97 -4.39 -0.80 6.62
CA VAL A 97 -3.30 -1.38 7.44
C VAL A 97 -1.98 -0.70 7.11
N PHE A 98 -1.08 -0.74 8.07
CA PHE A 98 0.34 -0.53 7.88
C PHE A 98 1.04 -1.89 7.73
N LEU A 99 1.83 -2.03 6.68
CA LEU A 99 2.81 -3.09 6.52
C LEU A 99 4.14 -2.55 7.04
N SER A 100 4.54 -3.04 8.20
CA SER A 100 5.82 -2.71 8.82
C SER A 100 6.85 -3.74 8.40
N ILE A 101 7.93 -3.30 7.79
CA ILE A 101 9.06 -4.18 7.45
C ILE A 101 10.05 -4.18 8.61
N SER A 102 10.64 -5.34 8.89
CA SER A 102 11.72 -5.53 9.85
C SER A 102 12.95 -6.10 9.16
N ALA A 103 14.08 -5.38 9.27
CA ALA A 103 15.37 -5.84 8.79
C ALA A 103 16.19 -6.41 9.96
N LYS A 104 16.85 -7.55 9.74
CA LYS A 104 17.72 -8.19 10.74
C LYS A 104 19.14 -7.60 10.75
N GLU A 105 19.56 -7.03 9.63
CA GLU A 105 20.90 -6.51 9.40
C GLU A 105 20.84 -5.01 9.10
N GLN A 106 21.88 -4.28 9.46
CA GLN A 106 22.01 -2.87 9.11
C GLN A 106 22.55 -2.77 7.68
N SER A 107 21.76 -2.16 6.78
CA SER A 107 22.16 -1.92 5.39
C SER A 107 21.73 -0.52 4.94
N HIS A 108 22.40 -0.02 3.89
CA HIS A 108 21.97 1.20 3.19
C HIS A 108 20.78 0.92 2.27
N ALA A 109 20.50 -0.35 1.96
CA ALA A 109 19.39 -0.77 1.13
C ALA A 109 18.77 -2.08 1.65
N HIS A 110 17.44 -2.14 1.66
CA HIS A 110 16.66 -3.32 1.98
C HIS A 110 15.69 -3.61 0.83
N LEU A 111 15.52 -4.89 0.51
CA LEU A 111 14.56 -5.38 -0.46
C LEU A 111 13.79 -6.51 0.18
N VAL A 112 12.50 -6.29 0.44
CA VAL A 112 11.65 -7.23 1.18
C VAL A 112 10.45 -7.58 0.34
N SER A 113 10.21 -8.88 0.18
CA SER A 113 9.02 -9.37 -0.53
C SER A 113 7.76 -9.02 0.25
N LEU A 114 6.81 -8.41 -0.45
CA LEU A 114 5.42 -8.20 -0.02
C LEU A 114 4.51 -9.30 -0.58
N GLY A 115 5.06 -10.38 -1.13
CA GLY A 115 4.30 -11.50 -1.66
C GLY A 115 3.66 -11.24 -3.03
N ASN A 116 2.73 -12.12 -3.39
CA ASN A 116 2.08 -12.14 -4.69
C ASN A 116 0.87 -11.21 -4.71
N ILE A 117 0.72 -10.42 -5.77
CA ILE A 117 -0.47 -9.61 -5.99
C ILE A 117 -1.54 -10.42 -6.73
N ARG A 118 -2.82 -10.26 -6.36
CA ARG A 118 -3.96 -10.72 -7.15
C ARG A 118 -4.83 -9.52 -7.49
N CYS A 119 -4.85 -9.18 -8.77
CA CYS A 119 -5.66 -8.07 -9.28
C CYS A 119 -6.04 -8.31 -10.73
N LYS A 120 -7.14 -7.68 -11.18
CA LYS A 120 -7.55 -7.69 -12.60
C LYS A 120 -6.64 -6.83 -13.45
N LYS A 121 -6.29 -5.66 -12.91
CA LYS A 121 -5.37 -4.68 -13.48
C LYS A 121 -4.91 -3.73 -12.39
N PHE A 122 -3.77 -3.10 -12.62
CA PHE A 122 -3.26 -2.05 -11.76
C PHE A 122 -2.84 -0.81 -12.54
N LEU A 123 -2.77 0.30 -11.83
CA LEU A 123 -2.06 1.52 -12.21
C LEU A 123 -0.90 1.72 -11.24
N ALA A 124 0.32 1.74 -11.75
CA ALA A 124 1.53 2.07 -11.02
C ALA A 124 2.00 3.47 -11.43
N CYS A 125 2.34 4.31 -10.46
CA CYS A 125 2.96 5.62 -10.71
C CYS A 125 4.42 5.55 -10.29
N SER A 126 5.32 5.39 -11.27
CA SER A 126 6.77 5.27 -11.03
C SER A 126 7.48 6.62 -11.13
N ARG A 127 8.47 6.83 -10.28
CA ARG A 127 9.28 8.05 -10.28
C ARG A 127 10.43 7.92 -11.30
N GLN A 128 10.20 8.37 -12.53
CA GLN A 128 11.21 8.34 -13.60
C GLN A 128 12.09 9.60 -13.64
N LYS A 129 11.58 10.76 -13.20
CA LYS A 129 12.35 12.02 -13.10
C LYS A 129 12.08 12.70 -11.76
N LEU A 130 13.00 13.55 -11.32
CA LEU A 130 12.96 14.19 -9.98
C LEU A 130 11.62 14.89 -9.66
N TRP A 131 10.88 15.35 -10.68
CA TRP A 131 9.62 16.09 -10.56
C TRP A 131 8.42 15.49 -11.33
N TRP A 132 8.52 14.27 -11.89
CA TRP A 132 7.40 13.63 -12.61
C TRP A 132 7.22 12.16 -12.23
N ASN A 133 5.97 11.74 -12.09
CA ASN A 133 5.59 10.32 -12.09
C ASN A 133 5.17 9.90 -13.51
N LEU A 134 5.55 8.69 -13.91
CA LEU A 134 5.09 8.05 -15.14
C LEU A 134 4.06 6.98 -14.80
N PRO A 135 2.83 7.07 -15.33
CA PRO A 135 1.83 6.02 -15.15
C PRO A 135 2.21 4.79 -15.97
N HIS A 136 1.97 3.61 -15.39
CA HIS A 136 2.13 2.31 -16.01
C HIS A 136 0.93 1.43 -15.66
N TRP A 137 0.46 0.65 -16.62
CA TRP A 137 -0.68 -0.25 -16.45
C TRP A 137 -0.22 -1.67 -16.70
N GLY A 138 -0.62 -2.59 -15.81
CA GLY A 138 -0.30 -4.00 -15.92
C GLY A 138 -1.30 -4.85 -15.16
N GLN A 139 -1.03 -6.15 -15.07
CA GLN A 139 -1.90 -7.12 -14.39
C GLN A 139 -1.12 -8.02 -13.41
N SER A 140 0.20 -8.14 -13.59
CA SER A 140 1.06 -9.05 -12.83
C SER A 140 2.17 -8.30 -12.07
N ALA A 141 2.68 -8.88 -10.98
CA ALA A 141 3.66 -8.20 -10.13
C ALA A 141 4.94 -7.83 -10.89
N HIS A 142 5.43 -8.71 -11.78
CA HIS A 142 6.63 -8.48 -12.59
C HIS A 142 6.53 -7.28 -13.55
N GLU A 143 5.31 -6.78 -13.82
CA GLU A 143 5.08 -5.58 -14.62
C GLU A 143 5.20 -4.29 -13.79
N ILE A 144 5.31 -4.36 -12.46
CA ILE A 144 5.48 -3.18 -11.60
C ILE A 144 6.83 -2.51 -11.93
N PRO A 145 6.83 -1.26 -12.42
CA PRO A 145 8.08 -0.59 -12.72
C PRO A 145 8.91 -0.33 -11.45
N PRO A 146 10.24 -0.26 -11.55
CA PRO A 146 11.08 0.25 -10.47
C PRO A 146 10.64 1.64 -10.02
N GLU A 147 10.93 1.98 -8.77
CA GLU A 147 10.59 3.28 -8.19
C GLU A 147 9.09 3.59 -8.20
N THR A 148 8.22 2.58 -8.07
CA THR A 148 6.77 2.78 -7.98
C THR A 148 6.40 3.42 -6.64
N GLN A 149 5.89 4.65 -6.68
CA GLN A 149 5.55 5.45 -5.49
C GLN A 149 4.06 5.38 -5.12
N PHE A 150 3.26 4.76 -5.97
CA PHE A 150 1.83 4.52 -5.76
C PHE A 150 1.38 3.38 -6.66
N LEU A 151 0.64 2.44 -6.09
CA LEU A 151 0.03 1.34 -6.82
C LEU A 151 -1.46 1.27 -6.50
N LEU A 152 -2.31 1.26 -7.53
CA LEU A 152 -3.75 1.10 -7.41
C LEU A 152 -4.16 -0.18 -8.14
N MET A 153 -4.62 -1.18 -7.40
CA MET A 153 -5.01 -2.48 -7.90
C MET A 153 -6.53 -2.60 -7.91
N GLN A 154 -7.13 -3.02 -9.02
CA GLN A 154 -8.53 -3.38 -9.08
C GLN A 154 -8.70 -4.85 -8.64
N LEU A 155 -9.52 -5.09 -7.62
CA LEU A 155 -9.66 -6.38 -6.95
C LEU A 155 -10.71 -7.30 -7.59
N ASP A 156 -11.73 -6.73 -8.21
CA ASP A 156 -12.91 -7.45 -8.68
C ASP A 156 -13.08 -7.45 -10.20
N GLU A 157 -13.55 -8.59 -10.70
CA GLU A 157 -13.88 -8.82 -12.10
C GLU A 157 -15.29 -8.31 -12.47
N ASP A 158 -16.25 -8.45 -11.55
CA ASP A 158 -17.67 -8.69 -11.92
C ASP A 158 -18.72 -7.67 -11.42
N THR A 159 -18.36 -6.64 -10.65
CA THR A 159 -19.36 -5.62 -10.24
C THR A 159 -19.09 -4.29 -10.92
N ALA A 160 -19.58 -4.15 -12.16
CA ALA A 160 -19.54 -2.89 -12.92
C ALA A 160 -20.15 -1.71 -12.15
N GLU A 161 -21.09 -1.98 -11.24
CA GLU A 161 -21.76 -0.97 -10.42
C GLU A 161 -20.92 -0.45 -9.23
N SER A 162 -19.87 -1.18 -8.81
CA SER A 162 -19.06 -0.80 -7.64
C SER A 162 -17.70 -1.52 -7.62
N PRO A 163 -16.75 -1.12 -8.48
CA PRO A 163 -15.41 -1.68 -8.49
C PRO A 163 -14.66 -1.37 -7.19
N ARG A 164 -13.89 -2.36 -6.73
CA ARG A 164 -13.09 -2.30 -5.49
C ARG A 164 -11.63 -2.19 -5.83
N PHE A 165 -10.92 -1.32 -5.12
CA PHE A 165 -9.50 -1.10 -5.34
C PHE A 165 -8.71 -1.19 -4.05
N ALA A 166 -7.51 -1.75 -4.13
CA ALA A 166 -6.49 -1.62 -3.10
C ALA A 166 -5.46 -0.58 -3.55
N ALA A 167 -5.20 0.41 -2.71
CA ALA A 167 -4.19 1.43 -2.92
C ALA A 167 -3.01 1.19 -1.97
N LEU A 168 -1.80 1.11 -2.51
CA LEU A 168 -0.57 0.97 -1.75
C LEU A 168 0.28 2.23 -1.90
N PHE A 169 0.76 2.69 -0.76
CA PHE A 169 1.63 3.86 -0.64
C PHE A 169 2.88 3.45 0.14
N PRO A 170 4.04 3.29 -0.52
CA PRO A 170 5.31 3.19 0.18
C PRO A 170 5.56 4.53 0.88
N VAL A 171 5.32 4.60 2.20
CA VAL A 171 5.49 5.82 2.98
C VAL A 171 6.84 5.77 3.70
N LEU A 172 7.52 6.91 3.72
CA LEU A 172 8.84 7.01 4.30
C LEU A 172 8.78 6.89 5.83
N SER A 173 9.70 6.11 6.40
CA SER A 173 10.04 6.16 7.82
C SER A 173 11.48 6.65 7.96
N GLY A 174 11.64 7.88 8.49
CA GLY A 174 12.97 8.46 8.72
C GLY A 174 13.72 8.90 7.45
N PRO A 175 15.06 8.73 7.38
CA PRO A 175 15.89 9.22 6.27
C PRO A 175 15.87 8.30 5.02
N PHE A 176 15.18 7.16 5.09
CA PHE A 176 15.09 6.22 4.00
C PHE A 176 14.05 6.66 2.97
N ARG A 177 14.33 6.36 1.70
CA ARG A 177 13.37 6.39 0.59
C ARG A 177 12.75 5.02 0.46
N SER A 178 11.44 4.94 0.25
CA SER A 178 10.70 3.70 0.04
C SER A 178 10.04 3.71 -1.33
N CYS A 179 10.08 2.58 -2.03
CA CYS A 179 9.37 2.37 -3.28
C CYS A 179 8.88 0.92 -3.41
N LEU A 180 7.89 0.72 -4.27
CA LEU A 180 7.49 -0.60 -4.73
C LEU A 180 8.28 -0.93 -6.01
N THR A 181 8.65 -2.19 -6.14
CA THR A 181 9.35 -2.70 -7.32
C THR A 181 9.03 -4.18 -7.51
N ALA A 182 9.45 -4.72 -8.64
CA ALA A 182 9.43 -6.15 -8.93
C ALA A 182 10.84 -6.64 -9.24
N GLN A 183 11.06 -7.93 -9.02
CA GLN A 183 12.27 -8.60 -9.52
C GLN A 183 11.97 -9.32 -10.82
N LYS A 184 12.98 -9.38 -11.68
CA LYS A 184 12.90 -10.14 -12.93
C LYS A 184 12.69 -11.61 -12.60
N ASP A 185 11.76 -12.26 -13.30
CA ASP A 185 11.44 -13.69 -13.14
C ASP A 185 10.83 -14.08 -11.77
N HIS A 186 10.34 -13.09 -11.00
CA HIS A 186 9.57 -13.30 -9.78
C HIS A 186 8.17 -12.69 -9.92
N ASP A 187 7.13 -13.43 -9.56
CA ASP A 187 5.74 -12.95 -9.52
C ASP A 187 5.37 -12.26 -8.19
N GLU A 188 6.38 -11.88 -7.41
CA GLU A 188 6.24 -11.17 -6.15
C GLU A 188 6.47 -9.67 -6.31
N MET A 189 5.71 -8.88 -5.55
CA MET A 189 5.96 -7.46 -5.35
C MET A 189 6.94 -7.26 -4.19
N PHE A 190 7.85 -6.31 -4.32
CA PHE A 190 8.84 -5.99 -3.31
C PHE A 190 8.69 -4.55 -2.84
N ALA A 191 8.94 -4.33 -1.54
CA ALA A 191 9.28 -3.03 -1.01
C ALA A 191 10.80 -2.87 -1.03
N ARG A 192 11.27 -1.77 -1.61
CA ARG A 192 12.67 -1.37 -1.59
C ARG A 192 12.81 -0.12 -0.73
N ASP A 193 13.74 -0.17 0.21
CA ASP A 193 14.06 0.95 1.09
C ASP A 193 15.55 1.27 1.02
N GLU A 194 15.89 2.53 0.80
CA GLU A 194 17.29 2.95 0.63
C GLU A 194 17.59 4.23 1.41
N SER A 195 18.69 4.26 2.15
CA SER A 195 19.18 5.49 2.77
C SER A 195 19.61 6.43 1.66
N GLY A 196 19.02 7.63 1.59
CA GLY A 196 19.23 8.59 0.51
C GLY A 196 20.64 9.19 0.40
N ASP A 197 21.62 8.58 1.07
CA ASP A 197 23.03 8.93 1.05
C ASP A 197 23.83 7.73 0.54
N SER A 198 24.08 7.72 -0.76
CA SER A 198 24.99 6.78 -1.43
C SER A 198 26.11 7.53 -2.14
N ARG A 199 26.54 8.67 -1.58
CA ARG A 199 27.68 9.44 -2.07
C ARG A 199 28.58 9.89 -0.93
#